data_AF-A0A3P8NZX7-F1
#
_entry.id   AF-A0A3P8NZX7-F1
#
_cell.length_a   1.000
_cell.length_b   1.000
_cell.length_c   1.000
_cell.angle_alpha   90.00
_cell.angle_beta   90.00
_cell.angle_gamma   90.00
#
_symmetry.space_group_name_H-M   'P 1'
#
loop_
_entity.id
_entity.type
_entity.pdbx_description
1 polymer ?
#
loop_
_entity_poly.entity_id
_entity_poly.type
_entity_poly.pdbx_seq_one_letter_code
_entity_poly.pdbx_strand_id
1 'polypeptide(L)'
;MEVSTLKKMIDDLCLYEEVNIEKTGLIIDGAALYYSLYYTSDPKLDQRCGGDYPGFKDEVCNFFKTLQDCEVTPYIFLDGGSDPDKHKTLVYRRKDTEEKAKTIATTKPEDVVPKGCNVLPPLVKDVFIEILKEKGIEFKQCLGEADPEVVSDANQKQCPVLSIDKDFYIFDLCKGFLHLDNFEWKRKKDGKIPAKLYTRSKFCKHFKLDPALMPVFASIAGNDYSILKDNGNFANESSSSGEYSIKRLDGILRFLSKVNLHGLNDSQKRERALSQALNHVGKKENQTFKLSIQKYVQPEKPSSKLPSWVRKKVEIGKLTTSVISVVDQKSMMPPVLVEDFSQRSSYTAAYPIRQYFYKLLTKDVQALLPDLSSDEQKNLQLERLHKVLIILSVWYLSVQAPEGLRRRVFEEALQVQTSALENIPDQLKLPVCVTVFWFNNLKLGQKAETVLHALLLGFVCDPNSPEDEFERKMKTLKDEGVNNWQPHVAKAFIQWLCCMRQSLHLNQLLCSPLPEPQCARLYCGPLLHRLADEDKIEEVQKTLRGEKKELYENLKTVCNPYSGEGSSQSSRVEVSSTDMESSNGEWETKKRKKKRGGRRTNCRKRRFLYKGN
;
A
#
# COMPACT_ATOMS: atom_id res chain seq x y z
N MET A 1 -22.11 3.72 -3.51
CA MET A 1 -22.65 4.04 -4.85
C MET A 1 -23.61 5.24 -4.78
N GLU A 2 -23.28 6.28 -3.98
CA GLU A 2 -24.05 7.55 -3.91
C GLU A 2 -23.15 8.78 -4.09
N VAL A 3 -21.83 8.63 -3.92
CA VAL A 3 -20.90 9.76 -3.90
C VAL A 3 -20.45 10.20 -5.31
N SER A 4 -20.50 9.34 -6.34
CA SER A 4 -20.39 9.79 -7.75
C SER A 4 -21.53 10.74 -8.14
N THR A 5 -22.70 10.55 -7.54
CA THR A 5 -23.89 11.34 -7.80
C THR A 5 -23.77 12.76 -7.25
N LEU A 6 -23.19 12.97 -6.06
CA LEU A 6 -23.02 14.31 -5.51
C LEU A 6 -22.09 15.17 -6.38
N LYS A 7 -20.91 14.66 -6.75
CA LYS A 7 -20.01 15.36 -7.68
C LYS A 7 -20.72 15.70 -9.00
N LYS A 8 -21.41 14.71 -9.60
CA LYS A 8 -22.20 14.91 -10.83
C LYS A 8 -23.25 16.02 -10.64
N MET A 9 -23.97 16.04 -9.53
CA MET A 9 -24.95 17.09 -9.23
C MET A 9 -24.32 18.48 -9.10
N ILE A 10 -23.15 18.59 -8.46
CA ILE A 10 -22.42 19.85 -8.32
C ILE A 10 -21.88 20.32 -9.69
N ASP A 11 -21.37 19.39 -10.51
CA ASP A 11 -20.95 19.61 -11.90
C ASP A 11 -22.12 20.10 -12.78
N ASP A 12 -23.24 19.39 -12.78
CA ASP A 12 -24.43 19.71 -13.59
C ASP A 12 -25.06 21.06 -13.21
N LEU A 13 -24.98 21.44 -11.93
CA LEU A 13 -25.48 22.73 -11.42
C LEU A 13 -24.43 23.84 -11.44
N CYS A 14 -23.22 23.58 -11.94
CA CYS A 14 -22.10 24.53 -11.98
C CYS A 14 -21.83 25.21 -10.62
N LEU A 15 -21.88 24.46 -9.52
CA LEU A 15 -21.71 25.00 -8.15
C LEU A 15 -20.23 25.18 -7.76
N TYR A 16 -19.42 25.68 -8.70
CA TYR A 16 -18.00 25.98 -8.51
C TYR A 16 -17.70 27.44 -8.86
N GLU A 17 -16.54 27.92 -8.40
CA GLU A 17 -15.90 29.12 -8.88
C GLU A 17 -14.71 28.74 -9.76
N GLU A 18 -14.62 29.30 -10.97
CA GLU A 18 -13.39 29.23 -11.75
C GLU A 18 -12.36 30.15 -11.07
N VAL A 19 -11.24 29.59 -10.65
CA VAL A 19 -10.18 30.29 -9.91
C VAL A 19 -8.81 30.02 -10.54
N ASN A 20 -7.85 30.88 -10.24
CA ASN A 20 -6.45 30.71 -10.59
C ASN A 20 -5.64 30.59 -9.31
N ILE A 21 -4.97 29.46 -9.11
CA ILE A 21 -4.19 29.18 -7.92
C ILE A 21 -2.74 29.65 -8.15
N GLU A 22 -2.31 30.60 -7.33
CA GLU A 22 -0.96 31.16 -7.26
C GLU A 22 -0.73 31.75 -5.85
N LYS A 23 0.52 31.85 -5.39
CA LYS A 23 0.91 32.62 -4.17
C LYS A 23 0.11 32.27 -2.91
N THR A 24 -0.17 30.99 -2.70
CA THR A 24 -1.00 30.52 -1.58
C THR A 24 -0.46 29.21 -0.99
N GLY A 25 -0.81 28.92 0.26
CA GLY A 25 -0.70 27.57 0.78
C GLY A 25 -1.78 26.65 0.19
N LEU A 26 -1.49 25.35 0.11
CA LEU A 26 -2.40 24.33 -0.41
C LEU A 26 -2.27 23.06 0.44
N ILE A 27 -3.35 22.64 1.09
CA ILE A 27 -3.38 21.33 1.78
C ILE A 27 -3.72 20.27 0.74
N ILE A 28 -2.94 19.20 0.67
CA ILE A 28 -3.12 18.15 -0.33
C ILE A 28 -3.27 16.80 0.37
N ASP A 29 -4.34 16.09 0.03
CA ASP A 29 -4.45 14.66 0.29
C ASP A 29 -3.44 13.91 -0.59
N GLY A 30 -2.38 13.44 0.03
CA GLY A 30 -1.27 12.77 -0.64
C GLY A 30 -1.67 11.44 -1.25
N ALA A 31 -2.61 10.70 -0.64
CA ALA A 31 -3.10 9.45 -1.21
C ALA A 31 -3.81 9.72 -2.53
N ALA A 32 -4.79 10.62 -2.52
CA ALA A 32 -5.46 11.08 -3.73
C ALA A 32 -4.47 11.55 -4.81
N LEU A 33 -3.47 12.34 -4.42
CA LEU A 33 -2.50 12.92 -5.34
C LEU A 33 -1.66 11.85 -6.07
N TYR A 34 -0.98 10.95 -5.35
CA TYR A 34 -0.11 9.97 -6.03
C TYR A 34 -0.90 8.98 -6.89
N TYR A 35 -2.14 8.63 -6.49
CA TYR A 35 -3.04 7.83 -7.33
C TYR A 35 -3.40 8.58 -8.61
N SER A 36 -3.75 9.86 -8.48
CA SER A 36 -4.08 10.72 -9.63
C SER A 36 -2.89 10.85 -10.59
N LEU A 37 -1.72 11.28 -10.10
CA LEU A 37 -0.52 11.47 -10.92
C LEU A 37 -0.12 10.18 -11.66
N TYR A 38 -0.17 9.03 -11.00
CA TYR A 38 0.16 7.77 -11.67
C TYR A 38 -0.86 7.43 -12.76
N TYR A 39 -2.15 7.50 -12.45
CA TYR A 39 -3.22 7.03 -13.35
C TYR A 39 -3.54 8.01 -14.48
N THR A 40 -3.25 9.30 -14.34
CA THR A 40 -3.53 10.32 -15.36
C THR A 40 -2.25 10.86 -16.01
N SER A 41 -1.12 10.20 -15.79
CA SER A 41 0.14 10.47 -16.49
C SER A 41 -0.06 10.39 -18.01
N ASP A 42 0.67 11.26 -18.71
CA ASP A 42 0.74 11.29 -20.17
C ASP A 42 2.20 11.57 -20.56
N PRO A 43 2.93 10.61 -21.15
CA PRO A 43 2.47 9.27 -21.55
C PRO A 43 2.04 8.40 -20.35
N LYS A 44 1.18 7.42 -20.62
CA LYS A 44 0.62 6.52 -19.60
C LYS A 44 1.72 5.65 -18.98
N LEU A 45 1.86 5.72 -17.65
CA LEU A 45 2.79 4.88 -16.91
C LEU A 45 2.34 3.41 -16.86
N ASP A 46 3.31 2.50 -16.98
CA ASP A 46 3.08 1.06 -17.00
C ASP A 46 2.44 0.56 -15.68
N GLN A 47 1.53 -0.39 -15.79
CA GLN A 47 0.94 -1.09 -14.64
C GLN A 47 1.11 -2.61 -14.74
N ARG A 48 1.47 -3.11 -15.93
CA ARG A 48 1.49 -4.54 -16.23
C ARG A 48 2.84 -5.18 -15.91
N CYS A 49 3.91 -4.42 -16.07
CA CYS A 49 5.28 -4.86 -15.89
C CYS A 49 5.84 -4.44 -14.53
N GLY A 50 4.98 -4.31 -13.50
CA GLY A 50 5.42 -3.97 -12.14
C GLY A 50 5.69 -2.48 -11.89
N GLY A 51 5.46 -1.61 -12.87
CA GLY A 51 5.48 -0.15 -12.75
C GLY A 51 6.64 0.55 -13.45
N ASP A 52 6.44 1.84 -13.80
CA ASP A 52 7.49 2.74 -14.29
C ASP A 52 7.78 3.82 -13.23
N TYR A 53 8.67 3.48 -12.28
CA TYR A 53 9.02 4.37 -11.18
C TYR A 53 9.86 5.60 -11.59
N PRO A 54 10.79 5.52 -12.56
CA PRO A 54 11.45 6.71 -13.11
C PRO A 54 10.43 7.67 -13.73
N GLY A 55 9.53 7.18 -14.60
CA GLY A 55 8.51 8.03 -15.22
C GLY A 55 7.55 8.63 -14.18
N PHE A 56 7.22 7.88 -13.13
CA PHE A 56 6.44 8.43 -12.02
C PHE A 56 7.19 9.54 -11.25
N LYS A 57 8.50 9.37 -11.03
CA LYS A 57 9.33 10.41 -10.40
C LYS A 57 9.30 11.70 -11.20
N ASP A 58 9.39 11.62 -12.52
CA ASP A 58 9.33 12.78 -13.41
C ASP A 58 7.97 13.50 -13.30
N GLU A 59 6.87 12.74 -13.34
CA GLU A 59 5.50 13.29 -13.22
C GLU A 59 5.29 14.02 -11.88
N VAL A 60 5.72 13.42 -10.77
CA VAL A 60 5.65 14.03 -9.43
C VAL A 60 6.55 15.28 -9.34
N CYS A 61 7.75 15.21 -9.90
CA CYS A 61 8.67 16.35 -9.92
C CYS A 61 8.10 17.53 -10.72
N ASN A 62 7.44 17.26 -11.85
CA ASN A 62 6.81 18.26 -12.69
C ASN A 62 5.60 18.91 -12.00
N PHE A 63 4.81 18.13 -11.26
CA PHE A 63 3.72 18.64 -10.43
C PHE A 63 4.24 19.64 -9.38
N PHE A 64 5.24 19.25 -8.59
CA PHE A 64 5.78 20.14 -7.55
C PHE A 64 6.55 21.33 -8.12
N LYS A 65 7.25 21.17 -9.25
CA LYS A 65 7.86 22.29 -9.98
C LYS A 65 6.79 23.28 -10.43
N THR A 66 5.64 22.80 -10.89
CA THR A 66 4.52 23.66 -11.26
C THR A 66 3.98 24.44 -10.07
N LEU A 67 3.79 23.80 -8.91
CA LEU A 67 3.39 24.51 -7.69
C LEU A 67 4.43 25.58 -7.30
N GLN A 68 5.72 25.24 -7.35
CA GLN A 68 6.80 26.16 -7.05
C GLN A 68 6.83 27.38 -7.99
N ASP A 69 6.72 27.15 -9.31
CA ASP A 69 6.69 28.21 -10.32
C ASP A 69 5.47 29.14 -10.15
N CYS A 70 4.41 28.65 -9.51
CA CYS A 70 3.20 29.40 -9.16
C CYS A 70 3.23 29.97 -7.73
N GLU A 71 4.36 29.87 -7.03
CA GLU A 71 4.52 30.29 -5.63
C GLU A 71 3.49 29.63 -4.68
N VAL A 72 3.05 28.42 -4.99
CA VAL A 72 2.14 27.62 -4.17
C VAL A 72 2.94 26.78 -3.18
N THR A 73 2.64 26.90 -1.90
CA THR A 73 3.29 26.09 -0.84
C THR A 73 2.44 24.86 -0.51
N PRO A 74 2.85 23.64 -0.91
CA PRO A 74 2.10 22.43 -0.62
C PRO A 74 2.35 21.89 0.79
N TYR A 75 1.29 21.44 1.46
CA TYR A 75 1.33 20.68 2.70
C TYR A 75 0.65 19.33 2.49
N ILE A 76 1.43 18.24 2.49
CA ILE A 76 0.92 16.92 2.10
C ILE A 76 0.52 16.10 3.33
N PHE A 77 -0.67 15.48 3.30
CA PHE A 77 -1.13 14.55 4.33
C PHE A 77 -1.33 13.17 3.73
N LEU A 78 -0.73 12.14 4.34
CA LEU A 78 -0.80 10.76 3.87
C LEU A 78 -1.57 9.89 4.86
N ASP A 79 -2.37 8.95 4.36
CA ASP A 79 -3.12 7.99 5.18
C ASP A 79 -2.22 6.98 5.90
N GLY A 80 -2.54 6.77 7.16
CA GLY A 80 -1.98 5.76 8.07
C GLY A 80 -2.76 4.46 8.10
N GLY A 81 -3.18 4.05 9.30
CA GLY A 81 -4.05 2.91 9.50
C GLY A 81 -5.51 3.21 9.11
N SER A 82 -6.19 2.25 8.48
CA SER A 82 -7.61 2.40 8.16
C SER A 82 -8.52 2.37 9.40
N ASP A 83 -9.65 3.07 9.38
CA ASP A 83 -10.68 2.95 10.41
C ASP A 83 -11.23 1.50 10.47
N PRO A 84 -11.30 0.84 11.65
CA PRO A 84 -11.91 -0.48 11.79
C PRO A 84 -13.32 -0.60 11.18
N ASP A 85 -14.10 0.48 11.22
CA ASP A 85 -15.47 0.50 10.69
C ASP A 85 -15.50 0.39 9.14
N LYS A 86 -14.39 0.70 8.46
CA LYS A 86 -14.25 0.60 7.00
C LYS A 86 -13.82 -0.78 6.49
N HIS A 87 -13.70 -1.80 7.35
CA HIS A 87 -13.24 -3.13 6.93
C HIS A 87 -14.05 -3.72 5.76
N LYS A 88 -15.39 -3.58 5.78
CA LYS A 88 -16.25 -4.05 4.67
C LYS A 88 -15.93 -3.35 3.35
N THR A 89 -15.74 -2.04 3.39
CA THR A 89 -15.39 -1.21 2.25
C THR A 89 -14.02 -1.60 1.69
N LEU A 90 -13.04 -1.86 2.55
CA LEU A 90 -11.71 -2.33 2.14
C LEU A 90 -11.77 -3.69 1.43
N VAL A 91 -12.55 -4.65 1.94
CA VAL A 91 -12.74 -5.96 1.30
C VAL A 91 -13.38 -5.82 -0.09
N TYR A 92 -14.40 -4.96 -0.23
CA TYR A 92 -15.04 -4.70 -1.52
C TYR A 92 -14.07 -4.04 -2.51
N ARG A 93 -13.40 -2.94 -2.10
CA ARG A 93 -12.42 -2.22 -2.93
C ARG A 93 -11.27 -3.14 -3.36
N ARG A 94 -10.82 -4.04 -2.48
CA ARG A 94 -9.80 -5.03 -2.81
C ARG A 94 -10.27 -6.00 -3.89
N LYS A 95 -11.47 -6.57 -3.77
CA LYS A 95 -12.03 -7.47 -4.80
C LYS A 95 -12.16 -6.77 -6.15
N ASP A 96 -12.67 -5.54 -6.17
CA ASP A 96 -12.74 -4.72 -7.39
C ASP A 96 -11.34 -4.50 -8.01
N THR A 97 -10.33 -4.22 -7.17
CA THR A 97 -8.94 -4.05 -7.62
C THR A 97 -8.36 -5.37 -8.14
N GLU A 98 -8.70 -6.51 -7.55
CA GLU A 98 -8.29 -7.84 -8.02
C GLU A 98 -8.88 -8.16 -9.41
N GLU A 99 -10.13 -7.82 -9.66
CA GLU A 99 -10.74 -7.97 -11.00
C GLU A 99 -10.09 -7.04 -12.03
N LYS A 100 -9.76 -5.80 -11.65
CA LYS A 100 -9.01 -4.87 -12.50
C LYS A 100 -7.61 -5.40 -12.81
N ALA A 101 -6.90 -5.92 -11.82
CA ALA A 101 -5.58 -6.50 -11.99
C ALA A 101 -5.58 -7.70 -12.93
N LYS A 102 -6.57 -8.60 -12.81
CA LYS A 102 -6.78 -9.71 -13.75
C LYS A 102 -6.99 -9.21 -15.17
N THR A 103 -7.86 -8.21 -15.32
CA THR A 103 -8.14 -7.58 -16.62
C THR A 103 -6.86 -7.02 -17.25
N ILE A 104 -6.06 -6.25 -16.50
CA ILE A 104 -4.79 -5.68 -16.99
C ILE A 104 -3.80 -6.80 -17.36
N ALA A 105 -3.72 -7.87 -16.58
CA ALA A 105 -2.80 -8.99 -16.83
C ALA A 105 -3.15 -9.77 -18.12
N THR A 106 -4.45 -9.92 -18.42
CA THR A 106 -4.93 -10.74 -19.56
C THR A 106 -5.19 -9.95 -20.84
N THR A 107 -5.40 -8.63 -20.75
CA THR A 107 -5.56 -7.76 -21.93
C THR A 107 -4.28 -7.81 -22.79
N LYS A 108 -4.41 -7.92 -24.11
CA LYS A 108 -3.21 -7.98 -24.97
C LYS A 108 -2.53 -6.61 -25.03
N PRO A 109 -1.20 -6.53 -25.22
CA PRO A 109 -0.48 -5.25 -25.29
C PRO A 109 -1.05 -4.27 -26.33
N GLU A 110 -1.55 -4.79 -27.45
CA GLU A 110 -2.17 -4.03 -28.54
C GLU A 110 -3.59 -3.53 -28.22
N ASP A 111 -4.25 -4.09 -27.20
CA ASP A 111 -5.61 -3.74 -26.83
C ASP A 111 -5.64 -2.62 -25.78
N VAL A 112 -6.56 -1.68 -25.94
CA VAL A 112 -6.74 -0.59 -24.97
C VAL A 112 -7.39 -1.15 -23.71
N VAL A 113 -6.66 -1.10 -22.59
CA VAL A 113 -7.21 -1.41 -21.27
C VAL A 113 -8.46 -0.55 -21.01
N PRO A 114 -9.59 -1.14 -20.54
CA PRO A 114 -10.81 -0.39 -20.31
C PRO A 114 -10.61 0.86 -19.44
N LYS A 115 -11.27 1.97 -19.81
CA LYS A 115 -11.18 3.22 -19.07
C LYS A 115 -11.57 3.00 -17.60
N GLY A 116 -10.72 3.46 -16.68
CA GLY A 116 -10.93 3.31 -15.23
C GLY A 116 -10.44 1.98 -14.64
N CYS A 117 -9.90 1.08 -15.46
CA CYS A 117 -9.20 -0.12 -15.01
C CYS A 117 -7.74 0.22 -14.71
N ASN A 118 -7.45 0.58 -13.46
CA ASN A 118 -6.09 0.88 -12.99
C ASN A 118 -5.78 0.17 -11.68
N VAL A 119 -4.52 -0.21 -11.50
CA VAL A 119 -3.93 -0.83 -10.31
C VAL A 119 -2.58 -0.18 -10.06
N LEU A 120 -2.37 0.29 -8.83
CA LEU A 120 -1.15 0.99 -8.45
C LEU A 120 0.01 0.00 -8.23
N PRO A 121 1.18 0.21 -8.84
CA PRO A 121 2.36 -0.61 -8.56
C PRO A 121 2.83 -0.52 -7.10
N PRO A 122 3.51 -1.56 -6.59
CA PRO A 122 3.72 -1.74 -5.15
C PRO A 122 4.57 -0.66 -4.47
N LEU A 123 5.53 -0.04 -5.17
CA LEU A 123 6.46 0.95 -4.58
C LEU A 123 6.04 2.42 -4.81
N VAL A 124 4.88 2.70 -5.43
CA VAL A 124 4.50 4.08 -5.79
C VAL A 124 4.45 5.01 -4.57
N LYS A 125 3.86 4.55 -3.46
CA LYS A 125 3.83 5.32 -2.21
C LYS A 125 5.23 5.57 -1.66
N ASP A 126 6.09 4.56 -1.71
CA ASP A 126 7.47 4.64 -1.22
C ASP A 126 8.28 5.66 -2.03
N VAL A 127 8.17 5.62 -3.37
CA VAL A 127 8.76 6.59 -4.30
C VAL A 127 8.21 8.00 -4.08
N PHE A 128 6.91 8.14 -3.86
CA PHE A 128 6.31 9.44 -3.57
C PHE A 128 6.90 10.07 -2.30
N ILE A 129 6.99 9.30 -1.20
CA ILE A 129 7.60 9.76 0.06
C ILE A 129 9.09 10.08 -0.11
N GLU A 130 9.83 9.26 -0.87
CA GLU A 130 11.22 9.53 -1.24
C GLU A 130 11.36 10.93 -1.87
N ILE A 131 10.55 11.23 -2.89
CA ILE A 131 10.59 12.51 -3.61
C ILE A 131 10.22 13.69 -2.70
N LEU A 132 9.22 13.53 -1.83
CA LEU A 132 8.85 14.56 -0.86
C LEU A 132 10.04 14.92 0.05
N LYS A 133 10.75 13.90 0.55
CA LYS A 133 11.96 14.10 1.37
C LYS A 133 13.11 14.72 0.57
N GLU A 134 13.39 14.22 -0.63
CA GLU A 134 14.46 14.73 -1.51
C GLU A 134 14.26 16.21 -1.84
N LYS A 135 13.01 16.63 -2.06
CA LYS A 135 12.66 18.02 -2.39
C LYS A 135 12.41 18.93 -1.18
N GLY A 136 12.46 18.38 0.03
CA GLY A 136 12.15 19.14 1.25
C GLY A 136 10.69 19.63 1.32
N ILE A 137 9.75 18.91 0.70
CA ILE A 137 8.32 19.24 0.76
C ILE A 137 7.77 18.83 2.12
N GLU A 138 7.04 19.73 2.78
CA GLU A 138 6.42 19.45 4.08
C GLU A 138 5.30 18.41 3.92
N PHE A 139 5.41 17.31 4.66
CA PHE A 139 4.38 16.29 4.71
C PHE A 139 4.23 15.68 6.10
N LYS A 140 3.03 15.15 6.35
CA LYS A 140 2.71 14.34 7.53
C LYS A 140 2.08 13.02 7.11
N GLN A 141 2.65 11.93 7.58
CA GLN A 141 2.03 10.62 7.52
C GLN A 141 1.14 10.42 8.76
N CYS A 142 -0.18 10.48 8.58
CA CYS A 142 -1.15 10.36 9.67
C CYS A 142 -1.09 8.96 10.30
N LEU A 143 -1.54 8.84 11.56
CA LEU A 143 -1.60 7.55 12.26
C LEU A 143 -2.84 6.74 11.90
N GLY A 144 -3.90 7.42 11.42
CA GLY A 144 -5.08 6.80 10.84
C GLY A 144 -5.44 7.51 9.53
N GLU A 145 -6.72 7.73 9.29
CA GLU A 145 -7.19 8.50 8.12
C GLU A 145 -6.67 9.94 8.16
N ALA A 146 -6.35 10.49 6.99
CA ALA A 146 -5.81 11.84 6.87
C ALA A 146 -6.88 12.93 7.05
N ASP A 147 -8.15 12.65 6.72
CA ASP A 147 -9.21 13.67 6.64
C ASP A 147 -9.32 14.57 7.88
N PRO A 148 -9.31 14.04 9.12
CA PRO A 148 -9.40 14.90 10.30
C PRO A 148 -8.25 15.90 10.42
N GLU A 149 -7.05 15.47 10.06
CA GLU A 149 -5.86 16.32 10.11
C GLU A 149 -5.86 17.31 8.95
N VAL A 150 -6.25 16.88 7.75
CA VAL A 150 -6.43 17.74 6.57
C VAL A 150 -7.40 18.88 6.86
N VAL A 151 -8.58 18.57 7.41
CA VAL A 151 -9.62 19.59 7.72
C VAL A 151 -9.10 20.56 8.80
N SER A 152 -8.49 20.04 9.85
CA SER A 152 -7.92 20.85 10.94
C SER A 152 -6.85 21.81 10.43
N ASP A 153 -5.86 21.31 9.69
CA ASP A 153 -4.74 22.11 9.20
C ASP A 153 -5.18 23.07 8.08
N ALA A 154 -6.10 22.69 7.21
CA ALA A 154 -6.67 23.59 6.20
C ALA A 154 -7.33 24.81 6.82
N ASN A 155 -8.11 24.61 7.88
CA ASN A 155 -8.78 25.69 8.60
C ASN A 155 -7.81 26.53 9.42
N GLN A 156 -6.81 25.92 10.05
CA GLN A 156 -5.81 26.66 10.81
C GLN A 156 -4.93 27.51 9.90
N LYS A 157 -4.46 26.97 8.77
CA LYS A 157 -3.58 27.66 7.82
C LYS A 157 -4.34 28.51 6.81
N GLN A 158 -5.67 28.49 6.83
CA GLN A 158 -6.51 29.20 5.86
C GLN A 158 -6.14 28.86 4.42
N CYS A 159 -6.06 27.55 4.11
CA CYS A 159 -5.65 27.01 2.81
C CYS A 159 -6.79 26.17 2.18
N PRO A 160 -6.99 26.20 0.86
CA PRO A 160 -7.88 25.25 0.19
C PRO A 160 -7.33 23.83 0.28
N VAL A 161 -8.23 22.85 0.20
CA VAL A 161 -7.89 21.42 0.16
C VAL A 161 -7.92 20.91 -1.27
N LEU A 162 -6.91 20.15 -1.69
CA LEU A 162 -6.85 19.43 -2.97
C LEU A 162 -6.96 17.92 -2.72
N SER A 163 -8.00 17.28 -3.25
CA SER A 163 -8.21 15.82 -3.17
C SER A 163 -9.17 15.33 -4.27
N ILE A 164 -9.34 14.01 -4.39
CA ILE A 164 -10.47 13.36 -5.07
C ILE A 164 -11.54 12.88 -4.10
N ASP A 165 -11.24 12.87 -2.79
CA ASP A 165 -12.20 12.45 -1.78
C ASP A 165 -13.33 13.46 -1.69
N LYS A 166 -14.54 12.92 -1.68
CA LYS A 166 -15.78 13.65 -1.80
C LYS A 166 -16.35 13.99 -0.43
N ASP A 167 -15.83 13.41 0.64
CA ASP A 167 -16.15 13.85 2.00
C ASP A 167 -15.74 15.32 2.21
N PHE A 168 -14.76 15.83 1.47
CA PHE A 168 -14.41 17.27 1.44
C PHE A 168 -15.47 18.20 0.84
N TYR A 169 -16.50 17.68 0.14
CA TYR A 169 -17.69 18.48 -0.20
C TYR A 169 -18.59 18.76 1.02
N ILE A 170 -18.47 17.96 2.08
CA ILE A 170 -19.31 17.99 3.29
C ILE A 170 -18.62 18.73 4.43
N PHE A 171 -17.30 18.50 4.60
CA PHE A 171 -16.51 19.16 5.64
C PHE A 171 -16.59 20.69 5.55
N ASP A 172 -16.50 21.34 6.71
CA ASP A 172 -16.48 22.79 6.80
C ASP A 172 -15.08 23.34 6.54
N LEU A 173 -14.76 23.59 5.27
CA LEU A 173 -13.46 24.12 4.84
C LEU A 173 -13.54 25.62 4.56
N CYS A 174 -12.78 26.41 5.33
CA CYS A 174 -12.83 27.88 5.27
C CYS A 174 -12.45 28.48 3.90
N LYS A 175 -11.52 27.85 3.18
CA LYS A 175 -11.09 28.26 1.82
C LYS A 175 -11.62 27.37 0.72
N GLY A 176 -12.47 26.40 1.05
CA GLY A 176 -13.09 25.51 0.08
C GLY A 176 -12.22 24.32 -0.36
N PHE A 177 -12.74 23.62 -1.35
CA PHE A 177 -12.25 22.35 -1.85
C PHE A 177 -12.00 22.41 -3.36
N LEU A 178 -10.83 21.93 -3.79
CA LEU A 178 -10.41 21.78 -5.16
C LEU A 178 -10.39 20.29 -5.49
N HIS A 179 -11.20 19.87 -6.46
CA HIS A 179 -11.14 18.49 -6.94
C HIS A 179 -9.97 18.31 -7.91
N LEU A 180 -9.17 17.25 -7.76
CA LEU A 180 -7.98 17.00 -8.60
C LEU A 180 -8.27 16.97 -10.10
N ASP A 181 -9.38 16.36 -10.54
CA ASP A 181 -9.82 16.37 -11.96
C ASP A 181 -9.94 17.79 -12.56
N ASN A 182 -10.23 18.78 -11.73
CA ASN A 182 -10.42 20.16 -12.13
C ASN A 182 -9.20 21.04 -11.81
N PHE A 183 -8.09 20.47 -11.33
CA PHE A 183 -6.87 21.21 -10.99
C PHE A 183 -5.86 21.08 -12.13
N GLU A 184 -5.85 22.08 -13.02
CA GLU A 184 -5.24 21.98 -14.35
C GLU A 184 -3.74 22.33 -14.34
N TRP A 185 -2.97 21.71 -13.45
CA TRP A 185 -1.55 22.04 -13.25
C TRP A 185 -0.72 21.93 -14.54
N LYS A 186 -1.01 20.97 -15.44
CA LYS A 186 -0.33 20.85 -16.74
C LYS A 186 -0.62 22.01 -17.70
N ARG A 187 -1.72 22.76 -17.47
CA ARG A 187 -2.13 23.93 -18.27
C ARG A 187 -1.79 25.26 -17.60
N LYS A 188 -0.81 25.26 -16.68
CA LYS A 188 -0.39 26.51 -16.03
C LYS A 188 -0.05 27.58 -17.07
N LYS A 189 -0.45 28.81 -16.81
CA LYS A 189 -0.16 29.96 -17.67
C LYS A 189 0.14 31.17 -16.80
N ASP A 190 1.19 31.92 -17.14
CA ASP A 190 1.57 33.17 -16.46
C ASP A 190 1.69 33.02 -14.93
N GLY A 191 2.26 31.89 -14.48
CA GLY A 191 2.43 31.59 -13.04
C GLY A 191 1.15 31.17 -12.32
N LYS A 192 0.08 30.81 -13.05
CA LYS A 192 -1.24 30.49 -12.48
C LYS A 192 -1.72 29.11 -12.90
N ILE A 193 -2.33 28.40 -11.97
CA ILE A 193 -2.97 27.10 -12.23
C ILE A 193 -4.49 27.29 -12.28
N PRO A 194 -5.13 27.10 -13.44
CA PRO A 194 -6.59 27.11 -13.54
C PRO A 194 -7.19 25.99 -12.69
N ALA A 195 -8.22 26.30 -11.91
CA ALA A 195 -8.93 25.32 -11.11
C ALA A 195 -10.40 25.66 -10.84
N LYS A 196 -11.17 24.67 -10.37
CA LYS A 196 -12.56 24.88 -9.91
C LYS A 196 -12.67 24.73 -8.40
N LEU A 197 -13.04 25.83 -7.73
CA LEU A 197 -13.21 25.89 -6.28
C LEU A 197 -14.65 25.66 -5.89
N TYR A 198 -14.88 24.61 -5.11
CA TYR A 198 -16.13 24.38 -4.41
C TYR A 198 -16.11 25.02 -3.02
N THR A 199 -17.23 25.63 -2.63
CA THR A 199 -17.45 26.07 -1.24
C THR A 199 -18.80 25.59 -0.75
N ARG A 200 -18.81 25.07 0.49
CA ARG A 200 -20.02 24.60 1.16
C ARG A 200 -21.08 25.70 1.27
N SER A 201 -20.66 26.96 1.44
CA SER A 201 -21.54 28.12 1.51
C SER A 201 -22.34 28.35 0.22
N LYS A 202 -21.70 28.24 -0.96
CA LYS A 202 -22.40 28.35 -2.25
C LYS A 202 -23.43 27.24 -2.44
N PHE A 203 -23.05 26.00 -2.09
CA PHE A 203 -23.95 24.86 -2.12
C PHE A 203 -25.17 25.07 -1.21
N CYS A 204 -24.93 25.44 0.05
CA CYS A 204 -25.99 25.69 1.03
C CYS A 204 -26.92 26.83 0.58
N LYS A 205 -26.36 27.92 0.03
CA LYS A 205 -27.12 29.05 -0.50
C LYS A 205 -28.03 28.64 -1.66
N HIS A 206 -27.54 27.81 -2.59
CA HIS A 206 -28.32 27.32 -3.72
C HIS A 206 -29.54 26.51 -3.25
N PHE A 207 -29.34 25.57 -2.33
CA PHE A 207 -30.40 24.69 -1.82
C PHE A 207 -31.20 25.28 -0.65
N LYS A 208 -30.91 26.53 -0.24
CA LYS A 208 -31.48 27.15 0.97
C LYS A 208 -31.35 26.26 2.21
N LEU A 209 -30.23 25.54 2.30
CA LEU A 209 -29.93 24.61 3.37
C LEU A 209 -29.15 25.34 4.47
N ASP A 210 -29.52 25.13 5.73
CA ASP A 210 -28.70 25.58 6.86
C ASP A 210 -27.38 24.78 6.87
N PRO A 211 -26.19 25.43 6.87
CA PRO A 211 -24.90 24.73 6.83
C PRO A 211 -24.71 23.68 7.94
N ALA A 212 -25.36 23.84 9.10
CA ALA A 212 -25.31 22.87 10.18
C ALA A 212 -25.91 21.50 9.79
N LEU A 213 -26.74 21.46 8.74
CA LEU A 213 -27.40 20.24 8.25
C LEU A 213 -26.58 19.48 7.20
N MET A 214 -25.44 20.02 6.72
CA MET A 214 -24.59 19.31 5.75
C MET A 214 -24.15 17.91 6.22
N PRO A 215 -23.72 17.71 7.48
CA PRO A 215 -23.44 16.37 8.00
C PRO A 215 -24.66 15.44 8.04
N VAL A 216 -25.86 15.99 8.29
CA VAL A 216 -27.12 15.22 8.29
C VAL A 216 -27.46 14.78 6.87
N PHE A 217 -27.33 15.70 5.91
CA PHE A 217 -27.45 15.39 4.49
C PHE A 217 -26.52 14.25 4.10
N ALA A 218 -25.23 14.33 4.39
CA ALA A 218 -24.26 13.28 4.05
C ALA A 218 -24.62 11.91 4.67
N SER A 219 -24.98 11.91 5.96
CA SER A 219 -25.31 10.69 6.69
C SER A 219 -26.56 9.97 6.14
N ILE A 220 -27.56 10.73 5.67
CA ILE A 220 -28.81 10.22 5.10
C ILE A 220 -28.65 9.86 3.62
N ALA A 221 -28.00 10.74 2.88
CA ALA A 221 -27.73 10.61 1.45
C ALA A 221 -26.88 9.39 1.15
N GLY A 222 -25.98 9.01 2.05
CA GLY A 222 -25.12 7.85 1.90
C GLY A 222 -23.65 8.21 1.87
N ASN A 223 -22.91 7.71 2.85
CA ASN A 223 -21.46 7.81 2.93
C ASN A 223 -20.84 6.46 3.33
N ASP A 224 -19.56 6.45 3.68
CA ASP A 224 -18.85 5.21 4.07
C ASP A 224 -19.40 4.57 5.35
N TYR A 225 -20.22 5.28 6.14
CA TYR A 225 -20.70 4.86 7.47
C TYR A 225 -22.20 4.57 7.52
N SER A 226 -23.02 5.31 6.75
CA SER A 226 -24.48 5.23 6.84
C SER A 226 -25.16 5.56 5.51
N ILE A 227 -26.34 4.98 5.28
CA ILE A 227 -27.24 5.26 4.16
C ILE A 227 -28.68 5.06 4.63
N LEU A 228 -29.55 6.05 4.41
CA LEU A 228 -30.96 5.93 4.76
C LEU A 228 -31.76 5.29 3.61
N LYS A 229 -32.21 4.06 3.82
CA LYS A 229 -33.15 3.41 2.89
C LYS A 229 -34.52 4.08 3.00
N ASP A 230 -34.94 4.71 1.92
CA ASP A 230 -36.13 5.58 1.82
C ASP A 230 -37.21 5.04 0.87
N ASN A 231 -36.93 3.93 0.15
CA ASN A 231 -37.82 3.31 -0.83
C ASN A 231 -38.39 4.31 -1.86
N GLY A 232 -37.64 5.36 -2.21
CA GLY A 232 -38.07 6.38 -3.17
C GLY A 232 -38.84 7.55 -2.58
N ASN A 233 -39.10 7.59 -1.27
CA ASN A 233 -39.84 8.70 -0.64
C ASN A 233 -39.20 10.06 -0.93
N PHE A 234 -37.88 10.21 -0.74
CA PHE A 234 -37.21 11.47 -1.05
C PHE A 234 -37.19 11.78 -2.55
N ALA A 235 -37.01 10.76 -3.40
CA ALA A 235 -37.01 10.98 -4.85
C ALA A 235 -38.35 11.55 -5.36
N ASN A 236 -39.47 11.27 -4.68
CA ASN A 236 -40.79 11.83 -5.00
C ASN A 236 -40.92 13.32 -4.61
N GLU A 237 -40.08 13.83 -3.70
CA GLU A 237 -40.04 15.25 -3.32
C GLU A 237 -39.16 16.10 -4.24
N SER A 238 -38.41 15.45 -5.13
CA SER A 238 -37.54 16.07 -6.11
C SER A 238 -38.33 16.90 -7.12
N SER A 239 -37.74 18.01 -7.59
CA SER A 239 -38.18 18.66 -8.83
C SER A 239 -37.19 18.46 -9.97
N SER A 240 -36.07 17.77 -9.73
CA SER A 240 -35.13 17.36 -10.77
C SER A 240 -35.75 16.33 -11.73
N SER A 241 -35.53 16.49 -13.03
CA SER A 241 -35.91 15.54 -14.08
C SER A 241 -34.91 14.40 -14.28
N GLY A 242 -33.80 14.39 -13.51
CA GLY A 242 -32.67 13.47 -13.71
C GLY A 242 -32.88 12.01 -13.28
N GLU A 243 -31.77 11.27 -13.26
CA GLU A 243 -31.70 9.89 -12.77
C GLU A 243 -32.15 9.79 -11.30
N TYR A 244 -32.62 8.61 -10.88
CA TYR A 244 -33.16 8.37 -9.53
C TYR A 244 -32.20 8.83 -8.43
N SER A 245 -30.90 8.58 -8.57
CA SER A 245 -29.90 8.97 -7.57
C SER A 245 -29.82 10.48 -7.39
N ILE A 246 -29.86 11.26 -8.47
CA ILE A 246 -29.87 12.74 -8.42
C ILE A 246 -31.19 13.23 -7.83
N LYS A 247 -32.32 12.64 -8.27
CA LYS A 247 -33.65 12.95 -7.69
C LYS A 247 -33.68 12.73 -6.20
N ARG A 248 -33.11 11.61 -5.72
CA ARG A 248 -33.03 11.32 -4.30
C ARG A 248 -32.22 12.39 -3.55
N LEU A 249 -31.06 12.81 -4.05
CA LEU A 249 -30.26 13.87 -3.42
C LEU A 249 -31.01 15.21 -3.40
N ASP A 250 -31.58 15.65 -4.53
CA ASP A 250 -32.39 16.88 -4.62
C ASP A 250 -33.57 16.83 -3.64
N GLY A 251 -34.26 15.69 -3.57
CA GLY A 251 -35.35 15.44 -2.64
C GLY A 251 -34.96 15.56 -1.17
N ILE A 252 -33.83 14.96 -0.77
CA ILE A 252 -33.29 15.10 0.60
C ILE A 252 -32.99 16.57 0.90
N LEU A 253 -32.32 17.29 -0.01
CA LEU A 253 -31.98 18.70 0.18
C LEU A 253 -33.23 19.58 0.32
N ARG A 254 -34.24 19.36 -0.52
CA ARG A 254 -35.54 20.03 -0.46
C ARG A 254 -36.27 19.74 0.84
N PHE A 255 -36.28 18.48 1.28
CA PHE A 255 -36.86 18.09 2.56
C PHE A 255 -36.19 18.84 3.72
N LEU A 256 -34.85 18.77 3.78
CA LEU A 256 -34.07 19.39 4.86
C LEU A 256 -34.19 20.92 4.88
N SER A 257 -34.34 21.56 3.71
CA SER A 257 -34.55 23.03 3.62
C SER A 257 -35.86 23.51 4.26
N LYS A 258 -36.84 22.62 4.44
CA LYS A 258 -38.17 22.94 5.03
C LYS A 258 -38.25 22.65 6.53
N VAL A 259 -37.23 22.01 7.12
CA VAL A 259 -37.21 21.70 8.55
C VAL A 259 -37.23 23.01 9.34
N ASN A 260 -38.13 23.13 10.31
CA ASN A 260 -38.18 24.32 11.17
C ASN A 260 -37.02 24.28 12.20
N LEU A 261 -36.05 25.18 12.02
CA LEU A 261 -34.83 25.29 12.83
C LEU A 261 -34.82 26.52 13.75
N HIS A 262 -35.92 27.28 13.82
CA HIS A 262 -35.95 28.54 14.55
C HIS A 262 -35.63 28.37 16.04
N GLY A 263 -34.72 29.19 16.56
CA GLY A 263 -34.32 29.19 17.98
C GLY A 263 -33.44 28.02 18.42
N LEU A 264 -32.97 27.18 17.50
CA LEU A 264 -32.12 26.02 17.80
C LEU A 264 -30.63 26.32 17.56
N ASN A 265 -29.76 25.78 18.40
CA ASN A 265 -28.32 25.73 18.14
C ASN A 265 -27.98 24.61 17.13
N ASP A 266 -26.76 24.62 16.58
CA ASP A 266 -26.38 23.68 15.51
C ASP A 266 -26.49 22.20 15.89
N SER A 267 -26.28 21.85 17.15
CA SER A 267 -26.48 20.47 17.62
C SER A 267 -27.96 20.08 17.59
N GLN A 268 -28.81 20.94 18.11
CA GLN A 268 -30.26 20.74 18.12
C GLN A 268 -30.86 20.75 16.70
N LYS A 269 -30.33 21.58 15.81
CA LYS A 269 -30.71 21.59 14.39
C LYS A 269 -30.46 20.23 13.75
N ARG A 270 -29.27 19.67 13.95
CA ARG A 270 -28.88 18.36 13.40
C ARG A 270 -29.76 17.23 13.95
N GLU A 271 -29.98 17.22 15.27
CA GLU A 271 -30.83 16.22 15.91
C GLU A 271 -32.27 16.28 15.38
N ARG A 272 -32.87 17.48 15.34
CA ARG A 272 -34.22 17.66 14.82
C ARG A 272 -34.35 17.25 13.36
N ALA A 273 -33.40 17.66 12.50
CA ALA A 273 -33.41 17.32 11.09
C ALA A 273 -33.30 15.81 10.86
N LEU A 274 -32.40 15.13 11.60
CA LEU A 274 -32.26 13.68 11.55
C LEU A 274 -33.55 12.99 11.99
N SER A 275 -34.12 13.36 13.14
CA SER A 275 -35.35 12.75 13.64
C SER A 275 -36.51 12.91 12.65
N GLN A 276 -36.67 14.10 12.05
CA GLN A 276 -37.71 14.34 11.05
C GLN A 276 -37.51 13.53 9.78
N ALA A 277 -36.29 13.43 9.27
CA ALA A 277 -36.00 12.64 8.08
C ALA A 277 -36.24 11.14 8.30
N LEU A 278 -35.89 10.61 9.48
CA LEU A 278 -36.15 9.21 9.84
C LEU A 278 -37.65 8.93 9.98
N ASN A 279 -38.40 9.83 10.61
CA ASN A 279 -39.86 9.73 10.72
C ASN A 279 -40.52 9.75 9.34
N HIS A 280 -40.03 10.60 8.43
CA HIS A 280 -40.54 10.71 7.06
C HIS A 280 -40.46 9.38 6.27
N VAL A 281 -39.46 8.54 6.55
CA VAL A 281 -39.30 7.22 5.92
C VAL A 281 -39.75 6.05 6.82
N GLY A 282 -40.40 6.34 7.95
CA GLY A 282 -40.87 5.33 8.90
C GLY A 282 -39.75 4.53 9.56
N LYS A 283 -38.56 5.10 9.72
CA LYS A 283 -37.42 4.48 10.40
C LYS A 283 -37.25 5.05 11.81
N LYS A 284 -36.84 4.18 12.75
CA LYS A 284 -36.48 4.61 14.10
C LYS A 284 -35.07 5.17 14.14
N GLU A 285 -34.85 6.08 15.08
CA GLU A 285 -33.53 6.64 15.34
C GLU A 285 -32.50 5.55 15.63
N ASN A 286 -31.36 5.63 14.94
CA ASN A 286 -30.25 4.69 15.07
C ASN A 286 -28.96 5.46 15.33
N GLN A 287 -28.20 4.99 16.33
CA GLN A 287 -26.90 5.51 16.72
C GLN A 287 -25.91 5.61 15.54
N THR A 288 -26.03 4.74 14.53
CA THR A 288 -25.20 4.77 13.31
C THR A 288 -25.22 6.14 12.61
N PHE A 289 -26.40 6.76 12.46
CA PHE A 289 -26.49 8.08 11.81
C PHE A 289 -25.88 9.19 12.69
N LYS A 290 -26.07 9.12 14.01
CA LYS A 290 -25.46 10.09 14.96
C LYS A 290 -23.93 10.01 14.91
N LEU A 291 -23.36 8.80 14.91
CA LEU A 291 -21.91 8.59 14.79
C LEU A 291 -21.37 9.07 13.43
N SER A 292 -22.08 8.79 12.34
CA SER A 292 -21.74 9.26 11.00
C SER A 292 -21.74 10.79 10.90
N ILE A 293 -22.73 11.46 11.50
CA ILE A 293 -22.77 12.93 11.61
C ILE A 293 -21.56 13.48 12.40
N GLN A 294 -21.21 12.84 13.52
CA GLN A 294 -20.11 13.28 14.38
C GLN A 294 -18.77 13.32 13.64
N LYS A 295 -18.51 12.37 12.72
CA LYS A 295 -17.28 12.33 11.91
C LYS A 295 -17.01 13.63 11.13
N TYR A 296 -18.06 14.35 10.70
CA TYR A 296 -17.91 15.64 10.00
C TYR A 296 -17.94 16.86 10.92
N VAL A 297 -18.59 16.76 12.08
CA VAL A 297 -18.76 17.89 13.01
C VAL A 297 -17.54 18.05 13.91
N GLN A 298 -17.01 16.93 14.41
CA GLN A 298 -15.82 16.86 15.25
C GLN A 298 -14.94 15.74 14.69
N PRO A 299 -14.19 16.00 13.61
CA PRO A 299 -13.29 15.01 13.06
C PRO A 299 -12.17 14.74 14.07
N GLU A 300 -12.24 13.58 14.73
CA GLU A 300 -11.28 13.21 15.78
C GLU A 300 -9.99 12.68 15.18
N LYS A 301 -8.85 13.13 15.74
CA LYS A 301 -7.56 12.58 15.36
C LYS A 301 -7.46 11.13 15.85
N PRO A 302 -7.06 10.19 14.98
CA PRO A 302 -6.96 8.78 15.36
C PRO A 302 -5.90 8.60 16.46
N SER A 303 -6.30 7.92 17.55
CA SER A 303 -5.38 7.55 18.63
C SER A 303 -4.71 6.22 18.32
N SER A 304 -3.38 6.18 18.32
CA SER A 304 -2.61 4.94 18.18
C SER A 304 -2.02 4.50 19.52
N LYS A 305 -1.94 3.18 19.75
CA LYS A 305 -1.30 2.61 20.96
C LYS A 305 0.23 2.57 20.85
N LEU A 306 0.78 3.02 19.73
CA LEU A 306 2.22 3.02 19.47
C LEU A 306 2.96 3.99 20.42
N PRO A 307 4.17 3.61 20.88
CA PRO A 307 5.07 4.52 21.59
C PRO A 307 5.30 5.83 20.82
N SER A 308 5.50 6.93 21.54
CA SER A 308 5.63 8.29 20.96
C SER A 308 6.75 8.39 19.91
N TRP A 309 7.90 7.76 20.14
CA TRP A 309 9.01 7.78 19.20
C TRP A 309 8.69 7.02 17.89
N VAL A 310 7.86 5.96 17.95
CA VAL A 310 7.39 5.21 16.77
C VAL A 310 6.45 6.08 15.97
N ARG A 311 5.47 6.69 16.65
CA ARG A 311 4.53 7.64 16.05
C ARG A 311 5.28 8.75 15.31
N LYS A 312 6.27 9.36 15.96
CA LYS A 312 7.10 10.41 15.36
C LYS A 312 7.85 9.91 14.12
N LYS A 313 8.40 8.68 14.13
CA LYS A 313 9.08 8.10 12.95
C LYS A 313 8.11 7.81 11.81
N VAL A 314 6.89 7.34 12.12
CA VAL A 314 5.84 7.16 11.12
C VAL A 314 5.46 8.50 10.52
N GLU A 315 5.17 9.52 11.35
CA GLU A 315 4.72 10.85 10.92
C GLU A 315 5.67 11.54 9.94
N ILE A 316 6.98 11.36 10.11
CA ILE A 316 8.02 11.91 9.21
C ILE A 316 8.40 10.95 8.06
N GLY A 317 7.65 9.87 7.87
CA GLY A 317 7.85 8.88 6.81
C GLY A 317 9.13 8.05 6.93
N LYS A 318 9.77 7.96 8.11
CA LYS A 318 10.95 7.11 8.35
C LYS A 318 10.59 5.67 8.74
N LEU A 319 9.32 5.38 8.98
CA LEU A 319 8.82 4.06 9.30
C LEU A 319 7.49 3.81 8.60
N THR A 320 7.39 2.67 7.93
CA THR A 320 6.16 2.24 7.24
C THR A 320 4.92 2.26 8.14
N THR A 321 3.78 2.65 7.58
CA THR A 321 2.47 2.59 8.27
C THR A 321 2.02 1.15 8.54
N SER A 322 2.67 0.15 7.95
CA SER A 322 2.40 -1.28 8.20
C SER A 322 2.53 -1.65 9.68
N VAL A 323 3.34 -0.91 10.46
CA VAL A 323 3.45 -1.12 11.91
C VAL A 323 2.12 -0.84 12.64
N ILE A 324 1.35 0.16 12.17
CA ILE A 324 0.03 0.48 12.72
C ILE A 324 -0.95 -0.65 12.42
N SER A 325 -0.98 -1.12 11.17
CA SER A 325 -1.86 -2.22 10.76
C SER A 325 -1.60 -3.51 11.55
N VAL A 326 -0.33 -3.85 11.77
CA VAL A 326 0.02 -5.05 12.55
C VAL A 326 -0.28 -4.87 14.04
N VAL A 327 0.15 -3.77 14.67
CA VAL A 327 0.07 -3.59 16.13
C VAL A 327 -1.34 -3.19 16.58
N ASP A 328 -1.94 -2.19 15.94
CA ASP A 328 -3.23 -1.65 16.36
C ASP A 328 -4.39 -2.46 15.78
N GLN A 329 -4.29 -2.91 14.52
CA GLN A 329 -5.40 -3.53 13.78
C GLN A 329 -5.34 -5.06 13.73
N LYS A 330 -4.20 -5.66 14.09
CA LYS A 330 -3.94 -7.12 14.02
C LYS A 330 -4.27 -7.71 12.64
N SER A 331 -4.10 -6.92 11.58
CA SER A 331 -4.45 -7.28 10.21
C SER A 331 -3.48 -6.62 9.25
N MET A 332 -3.10 -7.33 8.19
CA MET A 332 -2.32 -6.75 7.10
C MET A 332 -2.85 -7.27 5.77
N MET A 333 -3.29 -6.33 4.92
CA MET A 333 -3.76 -6.61 3.58
C MET A 333 -2.75 -6.01 2.59
N PRO A 334 -1.82 -6.81 2.05
CA PRO A 334 -0.92 -6.34 1.01
C PRO A 334 -1.73 -5.80 -0.19
N PRO A 335 -1.22 -4.78 -0.91
CA PRO A 335 -1.90 -4.27 -2.09
C PRO A 335 -1.99 -5.35 -3.17
N VAL A 336 -3.04 -5.24 -3.97
CA VAL A 336 -3.24 -6.10 -5.14
C VAL A 336 -2.16 -5.79 -6.17
N LEU A 337 -1.66 -6.83 -6.82
CA LEU A 337 -0.62 -6.75 -7.85
C LEU A 337 -1.21 -7.17 -9.19
N VAL A 338 -0.70 -6.60 -10.27
CA VAL A 338 -0.88 -7.18 -11.60
C VAL A 338 0.14 -8.31 -11.73
N GLU A 339 -0.35 -9.55 -11.70
CA GLU A 339 0.47 -10.76 -11.74
C GLU A 339 -0.20 -11.86 -12.57
N ASP A 340 0.51 -12.98 -12.80
CA ASP A 340 -0.10 -14.18 -13.36
C ASP A 340 -0.99 -14.87 -12.31
N PHE A 341 -2.31 -14.71 -12.48
CA PHE A 341 -3.35 -15.26 -11.59
C PHE A 341 -3.56 -16.78 -11.73
N SER A 342 -2.93 -17.45 -12.71
CA SER A 342 -2.95 -18.92 -12.81
C SER A 342 -2.02 -19.59 -11.79
N GLN A 343 -1.10 -18.83 -11.19
CA GLN A 343 -0.10 -19.30 -10.24
C GLN A 343 -0.40 -18.84 -8.80
N ARG A 344 0.33 -19.40 -7.83
CA ARG A 344 0.30 -18.91 -6.43
C ARG A 344 0.75 -17.46 -6.37
N SER A 345 0.15 -16.65 -5.48
CA SER A 345 0.49 -15.22 -5.36
C SER A 345 2.00 -14.98 -5.16
N SER A 346 2.51 -13.95 -5.81
CA SER A 346 3.91 -13.52 -5.73
C SER A 346 4.35 -13.11 -4.32
N TYR A 347 3.41 -12.75 -3.44
CA TYR A 347 3.69 -12.54 -2.01
C TYR A 347 4.21 -13.78 -1.27
N THR A 348 4.14 -14.96 -1.88
CA THR A 348 4.75 -16.19 -1.34
C THR A 348 6.27 -16.04 -1.24
N ALA A 349 6.91 -15.36 -2.21
CA ALA A 349 8.37 -15.15 -2.19
C ALA A 349 8.80 -14.27 -1.00
N ALA A 350 8.00 -13.26 -0.66
CA ALA A 350 8.25 -12.36 0.47
C ALA A 350 7.70 -12.87 1.81
N TYR A 351 7.16 -14.10 1.86
CA TYR A 351 6.56 -14.65 3.09
C TYR A 351 7.55 -14.75 4.25
N PRO A 352 8.78 -15.29 4.09
CA PRO A 352 9.75 -15.36 5.19
C PRO A 352 10.09 -13.98 5.78
N ILE A 353 10.31 -12.98 4.93
CA ILE A 353 10.62 -11.60 5.36
C ILE A 353 9.47 -11.01 6.19
N ARG A 354 8.22 -11.21 5.75
CA ARG A 354 7.03 -10.76 6.50
C ARG A 354 6.89 -11.47 7.83
N GLN A 355 7.25 -12.76 7.93
CA GLN A 355 7.24 -13.45 9.21
C GLN A 355 8.20 -12.79 10.21
N TYR A 356 9.40 -12.39 9.79
CA TYR A 356 10.31 -11.61 10.64
C TYR A 356 9.68 -10.28 11.07
N PHE A 357 9.11 -9.53 10.12
CA PHE A 357 8.43 -8.27 10.42
C PHE A 357 7.32 -8.44 11.47
N TYR A 358 6.47 -9.45 11.33
CA TYR A 358 5.39 -9.73 12.27
C TYR A 358 5.90 -10.22 13.62
N LYS A 359 6.83 -11.18 13.62
CA LYS A 359 7.40 -11.75 14.86
C LYS A 359 8.08 -10.69 15.70
N LEU A 360 8.75 -9.74 15.07
CA LEU A 360 9.29 -8.59 15.77
C LEU A 360 8.13 -7.85 16.45
N LEU A 361 7.10 -7.45 15.67
CA LEU A 361 5.95 -6.64 16.09
C LEU A 361 5.00 -7.24 17.13
N THR A 362 4.87 -8.57 17.18
CA THR A 362 3.91 -9.26 18.05
C THR A 362 4.63 -10.01 19.17
N LYS A 363 4.30 -9.72 20.45
CA LYS A 363 4.81 -10.49 21.62
C LYS A 363 4.32 -11.94 21.68
N ASP A 364 3.32 -12.32 20.89
CA ASP A 364 2.72 -13.67 20.86
C ASP A 364 3.11 -14.42 19.59
N VAL A 365 4.25 -15.09 19.63
CA VAL A 365 4.69 -16.01 18.56
C VAL A 365 3.83 -17.28 18.52
N GLN A 366 3.07 -17.60 19.59
CA GLN A 366 2.30 -18.84 19.71
C GLN A 366 0.90 -18.82 19.07
N ALA A 367 0.30 -17.66 18.83
CA ALA A 367 -1.09 -17.57 18.33
C ALA A 367 -1.23 -17.53 16.80
N LEU A 368 -0.12 -17.55 16.04
CA LEU A 368 -0.10 -17.31 14.59
C LEU A 368 0.43 -18.49 13.75
N LEU A 369 0.43 -19.70 14.29
CA LEU A 369 0.46 -20.91 13.46
C LEU A 369 -0.99 -21.28 13.14
N PRO A 370 -1.48 -21.14 11.90
CA PRO A 370 -2.60 -21.96 11.45
C PRO A 370 -2.16 -23.43 11.62
N ASP A 371 -3.09 -24.32 11.98
CA ASP A 371 -2.88 -25.77 12.03
C ASP A 371 -2.10 -26.26 10.80
N LEU A 372 -0.79 -26.43 10.95
CA LEU A 372 0.09 -27.07 10.00
C LEU A 372 0.38 -28.45 10.58
N SER A 373 0.08 -29.47 9.77
CA SER A 373 0.13 -30.89 10.15
C SER A 373 1.46 -31.31 10.77
N SER A 374 1.35 -32.25 11.71
CA SER A 374 2.32 -32.76 12.69
C SER A 374 3.67 -33.32 12.20
N ASP A 375 4.08 -33.20 10.94
CA ASP A 375 5.25 -33.95 10.44
C ASP A 375 6.44 -33.11 9.94
N GLU A 376 6.36 -31.77 9.94
CA GLU A 376 7.49 -30.89 9.57
C GLU A 376 8.05 -30.08 10.76
N GLN A 377 7.76 -30.50 11.99
CA GLN A 377 8.31 -29.90 13.21
C GLN A 377 9.71 -30.42 13.57
N LYS A 378 10.31 -31.23 12.71
CA LYS A 378 11.68 -31.75 12.86
C LYS A 378 12.51 -31.42 11.63
N ASN A 379 13.19 -30.27 11.66
CA ASN A 379 14.60 -30.15 11.27
C ASN A 379 15.16 -28.77 11.64
N LEU A 380 15.69 -28.71 12.87
CA LEU A 380 16.93 -28.03 13.30
C LEU A 380 17.37 -26.76 12.54
N GLN A 381 16.74 -25.63 12.86
CA GLN A 381 17.36 -24.27 12.89
C GLN A 381 16.48 -23.27 13.66
N LEU A 382 15.17 -23.53 13.80
CA LEU A 382 14.22 -22.65 14.49
C LEU A 382 14.37 -22.58 16.03
N GLU A 383 14.96 -23.58 16.69
CA GLU A 383 15.05 -23.60 18.17
C GLU A 383 16.07 -22.58 18.73
N ARG A 384 17.13 -22.26 17.98
CA ARG A 384 18.09 -21.21 18.39
C ARG A 384 17.48 -19.81 18.25
N LEU A 385 16.68 -19.60 17.20
CA LEU A 385 15.93 -18.36 16.96
C LEU A 385 14.85 -18.14 18.03
N HIS A 386 14.11 -19.18 18.43
CA HIS A 386 13.07 -19.04 19.45
C HIS A 386 13.61 -18.53 20.79
N LYS A 387 14.79 -18.96 21.25
CA LYS A 387 15.35 -18.46 22.52
C LYS A 387 15.86 -17.02 22.45
N VAL A 388 16.31 -16.56 21.27
CA VAL A 388 16.78 -15.17 21.07
C VAL A 388 15.61 -14.20 20.84
N LEU A 389 14.56 -14.63 20.12
CA LEU A 389 13.37 -13.82 19.82
C LEU A 389 12.44 -13.62 21.02
N ILE A 390 12.35 -14.57 21.96
CA ILE A 390 11.47 -14.47 23.15
C ILE A 390 11.86 -13.30 24.08
N ILE A 391 13.11 -12.80 24.02
CA ILE A 391 13.62 -11.77 24.94
C ILE A 391 13.61 -10.36 24.33
N LEU A 392 13.43 -10.23 23.01
CA LEU A 392 13.64 -8.97 22.30
C LEU A 392 12.31 -8.39 21.79
N SER A 393 11.59 -7.67 22.65
CA SER A 393 10.45 -6.87 22.17
C SER A 393 10.92 -5.91 21.05
N VAL A 394 10.08 -5.67 20.02
CA VAL A 394 10.34 -4.67 18.94
C VAL A 394 11.03 -3.44 19.47
N TRP A 395 10.50 -2.93 20.59
CA TRP A 395 10.83 -1.64 21.16
C TRP A 395 12.29 -1.59 21.61
N TYR A 396 12.82 -2.72 22.09
CA TYR A 396 14.23 -2.85 22.39
C TYR A 396 15.06 -2.91 21.10
N LEU A 397 14.68 -3.75 20.12
CA LEU A 397 15.43 -3.92 18.88
C LEU A 397 15.49 -2.69 17.99
N SER A 398 14.48 -1.83 18.04
CA SER A 398 14.36 -0.63 17.20
C SER A 398 14.87 0.66 17.86
N VAL A 399 15.23 0.65 19.14
CA VAL A 399 15.72 1.87 19.84
C VAL A 399 16.97 1.64 20.67
N GLN A 400 17.08 0.49 21.33
CA GLN A 400 18.11 0.24 22.35
C GLN A 400 19.13 -0.82 21.91
N ALA A 401 18.81 -1.64 20.91
CA ALA A 401 19.74 -2.64 20.42
C ALA A 401 20.92 -2.01 19.67
N PRO A 402 22.16 -2.49 19.94
CA PRO A 402 23.34 -2.12 19.18
C PRO A 402 23.12 -2.35 17.68
N GLU A 403 23.72 -1.48 16.86
CA GLU A 403 23.63 -1.57 15.40
C GLU A 403 24.02 -2.95 14.86
N GLY A 404 25.09 -3.56 15.39
CA GLY A 404 25.50 -4.90 15.00
C GLY A 404 24.45 -5.99 15.28
N LEU A 405 23.63 -5.85 16.33
CA LEU A 405 22.52 -6.78 16.57
C LEU A 405 21.38 -6.56 15.55
N ARG A 406 21.02 -5.30 15.29
CA ARG A 406 20.00 -4.94 14.29
C ARG A 406 20.38 -5.44 12.90
N ARG A 407 21.64 -5.28 12.52
CA ARG A 407 22.22 -5.78 11.27
C ARG A 407 22.17 -7.30 11.20
N ARG A 408 22.57 -8.03 12.25
CA ARG A 408 22.47 -9.51 12.27
C ARG A 408 21.04 -10.02 12.10
N VAL A 409 20.05 -9.40 12.76
CA VAL A 409 18.63 -9.78 12.58
C VAL A 409 18.19 -9.56 11.13
N PHE A 410 18.64 -8.47 10.51
CA PHE A 410 18.36 -8.18 9.10
C PHE A 410 19.01 -9.18 8.14
N GLU A 411 20.30 -9.50 8.38
CA GLU A 411 21.05 -10.52 7.63
C GLU A 411 20.42 -11.90 7.73
N GLU A 412 19.94 -12.29 8.92
CA GLU A 412 19.28 -13.57 9.15
C GLU A 412 17.91 -13.64 8.44
N ALA A 413 17.18 -12.53 8.39
CA ALA A 413 15.91 -12.46 7.67
C ALA A 413 16.08 -12.61 6.15
N LEU A 414 17.16 -12.06 5.58
CA LEU A 414 17.49 -12.18 4.16
C LEU A 414 18.42 -13.34 3.82
N GLN A 415 18.98 -14.03 4.81
CA GLN A 415 19.95 -15.11 4.64
C GLN A 415 21.20 -14.66 3.83
N VAL A 416 21.62 -13.41 4.02
CA VAL A 416 22.77 -12.80 3.33
C VAL A 416 23.65 -12.09 4.35
N GLN A 417 24.95 -12.39 4.35
CA GLN A 417 25.93 -11.65 5.15
C GLN A 417 26.33 -10.38 4.43
N THR A 418 26.31 -9.24 5.13
CA THR A 418 26.64 -7.94 4.52
C THR A 418 28.14 -7.74 4.30
N SER A 419 29.00 -8.58 4.88
CA SER A 419 30.44 -8.61 4.57
C SER A 419 30.70 -8.95 3.09
N ALA A 420 29.79 -9.66 2.43
CA ALA A 420 29.88 -9.94 1.00
C ALA A 420 29.65 -8.71 0.09
N LEU A 421 29.35 -7.53 0.66
CA LEU A 421 28.93 -6.34 -0.06
C LEU A 421 29.98 -5.21 -0.03
N GLU A 422 31.23 -5.51 0.32
CA GLU A 422 32.29 -4.49 0.45
C GLU A 422 32.48 -3.67 -0.83
N ASN A 423 32.41 -4.33 -2.00
CA ASN A 423 32.57 -3.70 -3.31
C ASN A 423 31.25 -3.18 -3.92
N ILE A 424 30.14 -3.24 -3.17
CA ILE A 424 28.83 -2.79 -3.63
C ILE A 424 28.56 -1.38 -3.08
N PRO A 425 28.16 -0.41 -3.92
CA PRO A 425 27.78 0.92 -3.47
C PRO A 425 26.68 0.88 -2.40
N ASP A 426 26.75 1.80 -1.44
CA ASP A 426 25.83 1.85 -0.28
C ASP A 426 24.35 1.83 -0.67
N GLN A 427 23.98 2.56 -1.72
CA GLN A 427 22.60 2.63 -2.24
C GLN A 427 22.10 1.29 -2.82
N LEU A 428 23.00 0.39 -3.21
CA LEU A 428 22.68 -0.91 -3.80
C LEU A 428 22.80 -2.08 -2.81
N LYS A 429 23.40 -1.88 -1.63
CA LYS A 429 23.58 -2.97 -0.63
C LYS A 429 22.26 -3.65 -0.27
N LEU A 430 21.22 -2.88 0.06
CA LEU A 430 19.90 -3.44 0.36
C LEU A 430 19.28 -4.16 -0.85
N PRO A 431 19.16 -3.54 -2.05
CA PRO A 431 18.70 -4.22 -3.26
C PRO A 431 19.44 -5.53 -3.56
N VAL A 432 20.76 -5.54 -3.41
CA VAL A 432 21.59 -6.74 -3.66
C VAL A 432 21.29 -7.85 -2.66
N CYS A 433 21.17 -7.55 -1.36
CA CYS A 433 20.72 -8.55 -0.38
C CYS A 433 19.36 -9.15 -0.76
N VAL A 434 18.43 -8.30 -1.20
CA VAL A 434 17.10 -8.74 -1.63
C VAL A 434 17.19 -9.62 -2.87
N THR A 435 18.02 -9.26 -3.84
CA THR A 435 18.23 -10.03 -5.07
C THR A 435 18.83 -11.40 -4.77
N VAL A 436 19.85 -11.49 -3.90
CA VAL A 436 20.43 -12.79 -3.46
C VAL A 436 19.36 -13.65 -2.77
N PHE A 437 18.62 -13.08 -1.81
CA PHE A 437 17.53 -13.79 -1.12
C PHE A 437 16.49 -14.31 -2.12
N TRP A 438 16.01 -13.44 -3.01
CA TRP A 438 14.99 -13.77 -3.99
C TRP A 438 15.49 -14.84 -4.96
N PHE A 439 16.70 -14.69 -5.51
CA PHE A 439 17.27 -15.60 -6.48
C PHE A 439 17.50 -17.01 -5.90
N ASN A 440 18.02 -17.11 -4.68
CA ASN A 440 18.18 -18.39 -3.97
C ASN A 440 16.85 -19.12 -3.72
N ASN A 441 15.74 -18.39 -3.67
CA ASN A 441 14.39 -18.93 -3.47
C ASN A 441 13.58 -19.00 -4.78
N LEU A 442 14.18 -18.62 -5.91
CA LEU A 442 13.52 -18.54 -7.21
C LEU A 442 13.37 -19.93 -7.83
N LYS A 443 12.15 -20.29 -8.21
CA LYS A 443 11.84 -21.59 -8.82
C LYS A 443 11.61 -21.46 -10.33
N LEU A 444 12.62 -20.97 -11.07
CA LEU A 444 12.48 -20.72 -12.53
C LEU A 444 13.29 -21.65 -13.45
N GLY A 445 14.07 -22.59 -12.92
CA GLY A 445 14.89 -23.48 -13.76
C GLY A 445 15.88 -22.70 -14.65
N GLN A 446 16.06 -23.13 -15.90
CA GLN A 446 17.07 -22.57 -16.84
C GLN A 446 16.89 -21.07 -17.17
N LYS A 447 15.70 -20.48 -17.00
CA LYS A 447 15.45 -19.05 -17.31
C LYS A 447 15.66 -18.10 -16.12
N ALA A 448 16.15 -18.61 -15.00
CA ALA A 448 16.42 -17.80 -13.82
C ALA A 448 17.57 -16.80 -14.06
N GLU A 449 18.59 -17.17 -14.83
CA GLU A 449 19.76 -16.32 -15.08
C GLU A 449 19.42 -15.09 -15.92
N THR A 450 18.58 -15.23 -16.95
CA THR A 450 18.13 -14.12 -17.81
C THR A 450 17.47 -13.02 -16.98
N VAL A 451 16.53 -13.38 -16.09
CA VAL A 451 15.84 -12.39 -15.25
C VAL A 451 16.75 -11.77 -14.20
N LEU A 452 17.74 -12.52 -13.68
CA LEU A 452 18.76 -11.98 -12.79
C LEU A 452 19.60 -10.94 -13.52
N HIS A 453 20.17 -11.29 -14.67
CA HIS A 453 21.03 -10.40 -15.45
C HIS A 453 20.32 -9.13 -15.91
N ALA A 454 19.07 -9.23 -16.36
CA ALA A 454 18.26 -8.06 -16.67
C ALA A 454 18.11 -7.11 -15.46
N LEU A 455 17.85 -7.64 -14.27
CA LEU A 455 17.75 -6.85 -13.05
C LEU A 455 19.08 -6.19 -12.66
N LEU A 456 20.20 -6.93 -12.75
CA LEU A 456 21.53 -6.39 -12.44
C LEU A 456 21.94 -5.27 -13.40
N LEU A 457 21.68 -5.43 -14.70
CA LEU A 457 21.90 -4.35 -15.68
C LEU A 457 21.02 -3.14 -15.38
N GLY A 458 19.80 -3.35 -14.90
CA GLY A 458 18.94 -2.28 -14.39
C GLY A 458 19.55 -1.50 -13.22
N PHE A 459 20.26 -2.17 -12.30
CA PHE A 459 20.95 -1.49 -11.19
C PHE A 459 22.17 -0.68 -11.64
N VAL A 460 22.82 -1.10 -12.73
CA VAL A 460 23.97 -0.39 -13.31
C VAL A 460 23.53 0.86 -14.08
N CYS A 461 22.32 0.85 -14.64
CA CYS A 461 21.74 1.99 -15.34
C CYS A 461 21.53 3.18 -14.39
N ASP A 462 22.18 4.30 -14.71
CA ASP A 462 21.98 5.57 -14.03
C ASP A 462 21.50 6.62 -15.04
N PRO A 463 20.20 6.97 -15.00
CA PRO A 463 19.64 8.01 -15.86
C PRO A 463 20.30 9.39 -15.72
N ASN A 464 21.01 9.64 -14.61
CA ASN A 464 21.72 10.89 -14.35
C ASN A 464 23.21 10.83 -14.71
N SER A 465 23.72 9.67 -15.10
CA SER A 465 25.11 9.55 -15.55
C SER A 465 25.29 10.17 -16.95
N PRO A 466 26.50 10.64 -17.31
CA PRO A 466 26.78 11.08 -18.66
C PRO A 466 26.40 10.00 -19.69
N GLU A 467 25.73 10.42 -20.77
CA GLU A 467 25.17 9.51 -21.76
C GLU A 467 26.29 8.80 -22.57
N ASP A 468 26.63 7.60 -22.13
CA ASP A 468 27.54 6.68 -22.81
C ASP A 468 26.78 5.71 -23.74
N GLU A 469 27.51 4.81 -24.38
CA GLU A 469 26.92 3.82 -25.29
C GLU A 469 25.92 2.90 -24.58
N PHE A 470 26.18 2.55 -23.32
CA PHE A 470 25.32 1.71 -22.50
C PHE A 470 24.01 2.44 -22.16
N GLU A 471 24.06 3.69 -21.69
CA GLU A 471 22.85 4.46 -21.38
C GLU A 471 21.99 4.71 -22.62
N ARG A 472 22.62 5.02 -23.77
CA ARG A 472 21.88 5.15 -25.04
C ARG A 472 21.14 3.86 -25.38
N LYS A 473 21.80 2.71 -25.24
CA LYS A 473 21.18 1.41 -25.53
C LYS A 473 20.03 1.10 -24.57
N MET A 474 20.21 1.35 -23.27
CA MET A 474 19.17 1.17 -22.25
C MET A 474 17.96 2.06 -22.53
N LYS A 475 18.20 3.33 -22.88
CA LYS A 475 17.14 4.28 -23.25
C LYS A 475 16.38 3.85 -24.49
N THR A 476 17.07 3.43 -25.55
CA THR A 476 16.42 2.89 -26.77
C THR A 476 15.53 1.69 -26.43
N LEU A 477 16.00 0.77 -25.58
CA LEU A 477 15.18 -0.38 -25.16
C LEU A 477 13.94 0.04 -24.35
N LYS A 478 14.05 1.10 -23.52
CA LYS A 478 12.89 1.66 -22.81
C LYS A 478 11.88 2.25 -23.79
N ASP A 479 12.35 3.04 -24.76
CA ASP A 479 11.52 3.77 -25.72
C ASP A 479 10.81 2.82 -26.71
N GLU A 480 11.42 1.68 -27.03
CA GLU A 480 10.80 0.62 -27.83
C GLU A 480 9.57 -0.02 -27.16
N GLY A 481 9.45 0.08 -25.84
CA GLY A 481 8.36 -0.52 -25.06
C GLY A 481 8.37 -2.06 -25.03
N VAL A 482 7.32 -2.64 -24.42
CA VAL A 482 7.19 -4.10 -24.26
C VAL A 482 6.25 -4.68 -25.30
N ASN A 483 6.82 -5.29 -26.34
CA ASN A 483 6.04 -5.92 -27.42
C ASN A 483 5.74 -7.41 -27.17
N ASN A 484 6.51 -8.08 -26.32
CA ASN A 484 6.34 -9.50 -26.00
C ASN A 484 6.29 -9.68 -24.48
N TRP A 485 5.10 -9.59 -23.90
CA TRP A 485 4.92 -9.78 -22.46
C TRP A 485 5.05 -11.27 -22.10
N GLN A 486 6.07 -11.61 -21.31
CA GLN A 486 6.32 -12.98 -20.87
C GLN A 486 5.81 -13.20 -19.43
N PRO A 487 4.81 -14.08 -19.20
CA PRO A 487 4.22 -14.27 -17.87
C PRO A 487 5.22 -14.69 -16.78
N HIS A 488 6.19 -15.53 -17.13
CA HIS A 488 7.21 -16.03 -16.19
C HIS A 488 8.19 -14.92 -15.77
N VAL A 489 8.59 -14.04 -16.69
CA VAL A 489 9.40 -12.84 -16.38
C VAL A 489 8.62 -11.88 -15.49
N ALA A 490 7.36 -11.59 -15.83
CA ALA A 490 6.48 -10.76 -15.02
C ALA A 490 6.35 -11.29 -13.59
N LYS A 491 6.18 -12.61 -13.47
CA LYS A 491 6.11 -13.28 -12.18
C LYS A 491 7.40 -13.13 -11.37
N ALA A 492 8.54 -13.34 -12.01
CA ALA A 492 9.85 -13.24 -11.39
C ALA A 492 10.08 -11.84 -10.82
N PHE A 493 9.87 -10.80 -11.63
CA PHE A 493 10.08 -9.42 -11.19
C PHE A 493 9.07 -8.94 -10.16
N ILE A 494 7.79 -9.34 -10.26
CA ILE A 494 6.81 -8.94 -9.25
C ILE A 494 7.06 -9.64 -7.91
N GLN A 495 7.61 -10.87 -7.92
CA GLN A 495 8.13 -11.52 -6.70
C GLN A 495 9.29 -10.75 -6.10
N TRP A 496 10.25 -10.31 -6.93
CA TRP A 496 11.36 -9.48 -6.47
C TRP A 496 10.87 -8.17 -5.86
N LEU A 497 9.93 -7.46 -6.51
CA LEU A 497 9.31 -6.23 -5.98
C LEU A 497 8.61 -6.46 -4.63
N CYS A 498 7.94 -7.61 -4.47
CA CYS A 498 7.36 -8.00 -3.17
C CYS A 498 8.43 -8.15 -2.11
N CYS A 499 9.52 -8.86 -2.40
CA CYS A 499 10.65 -9.02 -1.48
C CYS A 499 11.27 -7.67 -1.14
N MET A 500 11.55 -6.84 -2.15
CA MET A 500 12.15 -5.51 -2.00
C MET A 500 11.33 -4.63 -1.06
N ARG A 501 10.01 -4.55 -1.26
CA ARG A 501 9.13 -3.74 -0.42
C ARG A 501 9.08 -4.22 1.03
N GLN A 502 9.00 -5.54 1.25
CA GLN A 502 8.96 -6.08 2.61
C GLN A 502 10.32 -5.94 3.31
N SER A 503 11.42 -6.06 2.58
CA SER A 503 12.76 -5.81 3.09
C SER A 503 12.99 -4.34 3.43
N LEU A 504 12.46 -3.41 2.63
CA LEU A 504 12.48 -1.98 2.93
C LEU A 504 11.76 -1.68 4.26
N HIS A 505 10.56 -2.24 4.45
CA HIS A 505 9.80 -2.11 5.69
C HIS A 505 10.53 -2.71 6.90
N LEU A 506 11.15 -3.89 6.74
CA LEU A 506 11.94 -4.52 7.80
C LEU A 506 13.20 -3.70 8.12
N ASN A 507 13.87 -3.17 7.10
CA ASN A 507 15.03 -2.29 7.25
C ASN A 507 14.64 -1.05 8.08
N GLN A 508 13.53 -0.39 7.75
CA GLN A 508 12.99 0.74 8.53
C GLN A 508 12.68 0.37 9.98
N LEU A 509 12.04 -0.78 10.20
CA LEU A 509 11.70 -1.26 11.55
C LEU A 509 12.96 -1.46 12.40
N LEU A 510 14.03 -1.97 11.81
CA LEU A 510 15.34 -2.18 12.45
C LEU A 510 16.22 -0.91 12.44
N CYS A 511 15.63 0.25 12.11
CA CYS A 511 16.30 1.55 12.07
C CYS A 511 17.46 1.60 11.07
N SER A 512 17.15 1.15 9.86
CA SER A 512 17.95 1.24 8.64
C SER A 512 19.39 0.72 8.83
N PRO A 513 19.58 -0.57 9.21
CA PRO A 513 20.91 -1.17 9.27
C PRO A 513 21.64 -1.15 7.91
N LEU A 514 20.90 -1.05 6.80
CA LEU A 514 21.44 -0.70 5.49
C LEU A 514 20.82 0.62 5.00
N PRO A 515 21.55 1.40 4.17
CA PRO A 515 20.99 2.58 3.51
C PRO A 515 19.74 2.25 2.70
N GLU A 516 18.75 3.15 2.73
CA GLU A 516 17.59 3.02 1.85
C GLU A 516 17.99 3.36 0.41
N PRO A 517 17.59 2.55 -0.58
CA PRO A 517 17.86 2.82 -1.98
C PRO A 517 16.93 3.91 -2.52
N GLN A 518 17.31 4.49 -3.66
CA GLN A 518 16.40 5.32 -4.46
C GLN A 518 15.46 4.41 -5.26
N CYS A 519 14.28 4.11 -4.72
CA CYS A 519 13.29 3.21 -5.31
C CYS A 519 12.89 3.65 -6.72
N ALA A 520 12.90 4.96 -6.99
CA ALA A 520 12.60 5.49 -8.33
C ALA A 520 13.56 5.00 -9.41
N ARG A 521 14.82 4.68 -9.05
CA ARG A 521 15.86 4.22 -9.98
C ARG A 521 15.97 2.71 -10.07
N LEU A 522 15.58 1.99 -9.01
CA LEU A 522 15.83 0.55 -8.91
C LEU A 522 15.09 -0.30 -9.95
N TYR A 523 13.94 0.17 -10.44
CA TYR A 523 13.06 -0.65 -11.24
C TYR A 523 12.34 0.19 -12.30
N CYS A 524 12.44 -0.24 -13.55
CA CYS A 524 11.61 0.26 -14.64
C CYS A 524 11.05 -0.96 -15.37
N GLY A 525 9.77 -1.26 -15.14
CA GLY A 525 9.10 -2.44 -15.65
C GLY A 525 9.25 -2.63 -17.15
N PRO A 526 8.89 -1.62 -17.97
CA PRO A 526 9.02 -1.72 -19.43
C PRO A 526 10.45 -2.07 -19.88
N LEU A 527 11.45 -1.40 -19.32
CA LEU A 527 12.86 -1.62 -19.62
C LEU A 527 13.29 -3.04 -19.25
N LEU A 528 13.05 -3.45 -17.99
CA LEU A 528 13.51 -4.75 -17.49
C LEU A 528 12.85 -5.93 -18.21
N HIS A 529 11.57 -5.81 -18.57
CA HIS A 529 10.88 -6.82 -19.35
C HIS A 529 11.42 -6.93 -20.77
N ARG A 530 11.86 -5.82 -21.37
CA ARG A 530 12.50 -5.81 -22.69
C ARG A 530 13.92 -6.40 -22.63
N LEU A 531 14.64 -6.13 -21.55
CA LEU A 531 15.97 -6.69 -21.29
C LEU A 531 15.95 -8.18 -20.94
N ALA A 532 14.83 -8.75 -20.51
CA ALA A 532 14.75 -10.15 -20.10
C ALA A 532 14.75 -11.12 -21.31
N ASP A 533 15.76 -10.99 -22.17
CA ASP A 533 16.02 -11.76 -23.37
C ASP A 533 17.55 -11.94 -23.51
N GLU A 534 17.99 -13.16 -23.82
CA GLU A 534 19.42 -13.51 -23.80
C GLU A 534 20.24 -12.70 -24.80
N ASP A 535 19.73 -12.54 -26.03
CA ASP A 535 20.40 -11.76 -27.08
C ASP A 535 20.53 -10.29 -26.68
N LYS A 536 19.47 -9.73 -26.08
CA LYS A 536 19.48 -8.35 -25.58
C LYS A 536 20.43 -8.13 -24.42
N ILE A 537 20.52 -9.08 -23.50
CA ILE A 537 21.50 -9.04 -22.40
C ILE A 537 22.91 -9.05 -22.97
N GLU A 538 23.22 -9.94 -23.91
CA GLU A 538 24.55 -10.04 -24.51
C GLU A 538 24.92 -8.75 -25.28
N GLU A 539 23.98 -8.20 -26.07
CA GLU A 539 24.14 -6.92 -26.76
C GLU A 539 24.47 -5.78 -25.78
N VAL A 540 23.73 -5.67 -24.67
CA VAL A 540 23.90 -4.61 -23.68
C VAL A 540 25.21 -4.80 -22.91
N GLN A 541 25.57 -6.02 -22.51
CA GLN A 541 26.82 -6.30 -21.81
C GLN A 541 28.05 -5.88 -22.62
N LYS A 542 28.01 -6.04 -23.96
CA LYS A 542 29.10 -5.60 -24.86
C LYS A 542 29.33 -4.09 -24.84
N THR A 543 28.38 -3.28 -24.35
CA THR A 543 28.51 -1.82 -24.24
C THR A 543 29.09 -1.36 -22.89
N LEU A 544 29.17 -2.23 -21.88
CA LEU A 544 29.69 -1.88 -20.55
C LEU A 544 31.19 -1.54 -20.60
N ARG A 545 31.57 -0.41 -20.00
CA ARG A 545 32.96 0.08 -19.90
C ARG A 545 33.24 0.63 -18.50
N GLY A 546 34.52 0.71 -18.13
CA GLY A 546 34.98 1.35 -16.88
C GLY A 546 34.26 0.86 -15.62
N GLU A 547 33.89 1.80 -14.76
CA GLU A 547 33.23 1.56 -13.46
C GLU A 547 31.91 0.78 -13.60
N LYS A 548 31.15 1.00 -14.67
CA LYS A 548 29.88 0.26 -14.91
C LYS A 548 30.13 -1.22 -15.13
N LYS A 549 31.19 -1.57 -15.86
CA LYS A 549 31.58 -2.96 -16.08
C LYS A 549 32.04 -3.60 -14.77
N GLU A 550 32.87 -2.90 -14.00
CA GLU A 550 33.34 -3.38 -12.69
C GLU A 550 32.17 -3.61 -11.72
N LEU A 551 31.26 -2.64 -11.63
CA LEU A 551 30.05 -2.77 -10.82
C LEU A 551 29.20 -3.97 -11.24
N TYR A 552 29.00 -4.16 -12.54
CA TYR A 552 28.24 -5.30 -13.07
C TYR A 552 28.86 -6.64 -12.69
N GLU A 553 30.18 -6.80 -12.83
CA GLU A 553 30.86 -8.03 -12.44
C GLU A 553 30.79 -8.27 -10.92
N ASN A 554 30.99 -7.23 -10.10
CA ASN A 554 30.82 -7.32 -8.65
C ASN A 554 29.41 -7.78 -8.27
N LEU A 555 28.38 -7.21 -8.92
CA LEU A 555 26.98 -7.61 -8.71
C LEU A 555 26.75 -9.07 -9.12
N LYS A 556 27.28 -9.51 -10.25
CA LYS A 556 27.16 -10.89 -10.75
C LYS A 556 27.80 -11.88 -9.77
N THR A 557 29.02 -11.61 -9.31
CA THR A 557 29.73 -12.46 -8.35
C THR A 557 28.97 -12.62 -7.04
N VAL A 558 28.41 -11.53 -6.51
CA VAL A 558 27.65 -11.57 -5.25
C VAL A 558 26.30 -12.27 -5.42
N CYS A 559 25.59 -12.04 -6.52
CA CYS A 559 24.26 -12.60 -6.75
C CYS A 559 24.24 -14.03 -7.28
N ASN A 560 25.31 -14.52 -7.90
CA ASN A 560 25.42 -15.89 -8.40
C ASN A 560 26.84 -16.48 -8.20
N PRO A 561 27.22 -16.82 -6.94
CA PRO A 561 28.58 -17.25 -6.62
C PRO A 561 28.98 -18.62 -7.23
N TYR A 562 28.02 -19.39 -7.76
CA TYR A 562 28.27 -20.72 -8.35
C TYR A 562 28.56 -20.69 -9.86
N SER A 563 28.56 -19.51 -10.48
CA SER A 563 28.82 -19.34 -11.94
C SER A 563 30.29 -19.13 -12.30
N GLY A 564 31.21 -19.15 -11.33
CA GLY A 564 32.65 -19.05 -11.58
C GLY A 564 33.21 -20.34 -12.19
N GLU A 565 33.84 -20.23 -13.36
CA GLU A 565 34.64 -21.28 -14.00
C GLU A 565 35.67 -21.83 -13.01
N GLY A 566 35.46 -23.07 -12.59
CA GLY A 566 36.28 -23.73 -11.58
C GLY A 566 35.49 -24.85 -10.92
N SER A 567 35.14 -25.87 -11.70
CA SER A 567 34.63 -27.15 -11.19
C SER A 567 35.67 -27.80 -10.27
N SER A 568 35.69 -27.38 -9.01
CA SER A 568 36.36 -28.08 -7.93
C SER A 568 35.27 -28.81 -7.17
N GLN A 569 35.21 -30.12 -7.36
CA GLN A 569 34.30 -31.02 -6.67
C GLN A 569 34.34 -30.75 -5.15
N SER A 570 33.27 -30.17 -4.60
CA SER A 570 33.02 -30.26 -3.17
C SER A 570 32.36 -31.62 -2.91
N SER A 571 33.19 -32.60 -2.56
CA SER A 571 32.78 -33.89 -1.99
C SER A 571 31.79 -33.67 -0.84
N ARG A 572 30.56 -34.16 -1.02
CA ARG A 572 29.65 -34.43 0.10
C ARG A 572 30.34 -35.47 0.98
N VAL A 573 30.72 -35.08 2.19
CA VAL A 573 31.09 -36.03 3.24
C VAL A 573 29.79 -36.68 3.73
N GLU A 574 29.49 -37.85 3.20
CA GLU A 574 28.58 -38.79 3.85
C GLU A 574 29.29 -39.34 5.09
N VAL A 575 28.80 -38.99 6.28
CA VAL A 575 29.27 -39.61 7.53
C VAL A 575 28.49 -40.92 7.70
N SER A 576 29.17 -42.02 7.39
CA SER A 576 28.73 -43.38 7.69
C SER A 576 28.76 -43.62 9.20
N SER A 577 27.63 -44.05 9.75
CA SER A 577 27.50 -44.50 11.13
C SER A 577 27.90 -45.96 11.27
N THR A 578 29.12 -46.23 11.76
CA THR A 578 29.49 -47.52 12.34
C THR A 578 30.56 -47.33 13.42
N ASP A 579 30.38 -48.10 14.50
CA ASP A 579 31.33 -48.52 15.54
C ASP A 579 31.65 -47.55 16.70
N MET A 580 31.05 -47.79 17.86
CA MET A 580 31.70 -48.57 18.92
C MET A 580 30.79 -48.75 20.15
N GLU A 581 30.55 -50.02 20.48
CA GLU A 581 30.12 -50.50 21.79
C GLU A 581 31.25 -50.35 22.82
N SER A 582 30.88 -49.99 24.06
CA SER A 582 31.31 -50.60 25.33
C SER A 582 30.72 -49.76 26.47
N SER A 583 30.32 -50.24 27.64
CA SER A 583 30.02 -51.56 28.21
C SER A 583 29.46 -51.27 29.61
N ASN A 584 28.77 -52.26 30.18
CA ASN A 584 28.38 -52.41 31.59
C ASN A 584 27.21 -51.53 32.05
N GLY A 585 26.15 -52.06 32.65
CA GLY A 585 25.86 -53.42 33.08
C GLY A 585 24.70 -53.37 34.08
N GLU A 586 23.94 -54.47 34.11
CA GLU A 586 23.24 -54.98 35.29
C GLU A 586 21.87 -54.33 35.65
N TRP A 587 20.78 -55.09 35.48
CA TRP A 587 19.99 -55.72 36.55
C TRP A 587 18.75 -56.42 35.94
N GLU A 588 18.74 -57.76 35.97
CA GLU A 588 17.52 -58.56 35.80
C GLU A 588 16.55 -58.30 36.97
N THR A 589 15.23 -58.34 36.72
CA THR A 589 14.35 -59.34 37.36
C THR A 589 12.94 -59.39 36.79
N LYS A 590 12.39 -60.61 36.86
CA LYS A 590 11.25 -61.18 36.13
C LYS A 590 9.87 -60.89 36.75
N LYS A 591 8.87 -60.91 35.85
CA LYS A 591 7.52 -61.52 35.94
C LYS A 591 6.59 -61.12 37.11
N ARG A 592 5.35 -60.71 36.75
CA ARG A 592 4.11 -61.38 37.25
C ARG A 592 2.86 -61.04 36.43
N LYS A 593 2.14 -62.10 36.03
CA LYS A 593 0.74 -62.11 35.56
C LYS A 593 -0.23 -61.68 36.69
N LYS A 594 -1.31 -60.96 36.39
CA LYS A 594 -2.64 -61.27 36.96
C LYS A 594 -3.82 -60.71 36.15
N LYS A 595 -4.86 -61.54 36.08
CA LYS A 595 -6.16 -61.41 35.40
C LYS A 595 -7.20 -60.65 36.26
N ARG A 596 -8.14 -60.02 35.55
CA ARG A 596 -9.62 -59.89 35.78
C ARG A 596 -10.19 -59.00 36.91
N GLY A 597 -11.26 -58.30 36.50
CA GLY A 597 -12.32 -57.67 37.31
C GLY A 597 -12.33 -56.15 37.06
N GLY A 598 -13.33 -55.47 36.48
CA GLY A 598 -14.74 -55.74 36.26
C GLY A 598 -15.56 -54.60 36.88
N ARG A 599 -16.06 -53.64 36.08
CA ARG A 599 -17.34 -52.94 36.33
C ARG A 599 -17.74 -52.04 35.16
N ARG A 600 -18.97 -52.25 34.69
CA ARG A 600 -19.73 -51.43 33.74
C ARG A 600 -20.14 -50.11 34.38
N THR A 601 -20.24 -49.05 33.59
CA THR A 601 -21.43 -48.16 33.56
C THR A 601 -21.52 -47.46 32.20
N ASN A 602 -22.73 -47.48 31.65
CA ASN A 602 -23.14 -46.86 30.39
C ASN A 602 -23.28 -45.34 30.54
N CYS A 603 -22.97 -44.58 29.49
CA CYS A 603 -23.87 -43.50 29.08
C CYS A 603 -23.73 -43.18 27.57
N ARG A 604 -24.87 -43.24 26.89
CA ARG A 604 -25.09 -42.97 25.46
C ARG A 604 -24.85 -41.50 25.13
N LYS A 605 -24.28 -41.18 23.96
CA LYS A 605 -24.71 -40.02 23.16
C LYS A 605 -24.78 -40.37 21.67
N ARG A 606 -25.95 -40.06 21.12
CA ARG A 606 -26.47 -40.41 19.79
C ARG A 606 -25.82 -39.56 18.70
N ARG A 607 -25.56 -40.19 17.55
CA ARG A 607 -25.48 -39.55 16.23
C ARG A 607 -26.85 -38.99 15.85
N PHE A 608 -26.87 -37.83 15.21
CA PHE A 608 -27.91 -37.48 14.25
C PHE A 608 -27.27 -36.85 13.02
N LEU A 609 -27.45 -37.54 11.89
CA LEU A 609 -27.44 -36.97 10.55
C LEU A 609 -28.64 -36.03 10.41
N TYR A 610 -28.51 -34.98 9.60
CA TYR A 610 -29.61 -34.54 8.74
C TYR A 610 -29.09 -33.98 7.41
N LYS A 611 -29.72 -34.47 6.34
CA LYS A 611 -29.67 -34.00 4.95
C LYS A 611 -30.65 -32.83 4.75
N GLY A 612 -30.35 -31.99 3.75
CA GLY A 612 -31.31 -31.45 2.78
C GLY A 612 -32.21 -30.28 3.22
N ASN A 613 -31.90 -29.08 2.71
CA ASN A 613 -32.62 -28.46 1.58
C ASN A 613 -31.77 -27.33 0.99
#